data_AF-A0A9W7ATY2-F1
#
_entry.id   AF-A0A9W7ATY2-F1
#
_cell.length_a   1.000
_cell.length_b   1.000
_cell.length_c   1.000
_cell.angle_alpha   90.00
_cell.angle_beta   90.00
_cell.angle_gamma   90.00
#
_symmetry.space_group_name_H-M   'P 1'
#
loop_
_entity.id
_entity.type
_entity.pdbx_description
1 polymer ?
#
loop_
_entity_poly.entity_id
_entity_poly.type
_entity_poly.pdbx_seq_one_letter_code
_entity_poly.pdbx_strand_id
1 'polypeptide(L)'
;MLSFAKLSILSLSLTVLLQLILVVLQNSKRGPKKLLQEIVIVLVGMKGPWDAFRIASGGNSWDKESKMDTMMEIIQVLIRGMALVILGSVKISNLIIFLIADMGLYLTVKILRGDFIYWLPFESYAISLVFSFLSRMLIKTITDFTSIVQFRHPNELGGLYFSLNTVITIAVLFISLGLAEDSKTFPPNKIQLLWRIGTVLTVTLTTFFFIFIANIQKRYIHTFWSIMTGKELAFKQFTEAESDSIKARCVFHINKMLYQKFKGDIQTWVDANWTRWEDEKPEWFTELLDFGAIPEEMKPGLARAGTVGSPSPPPRRRSVVASLFHPNNLTPKIHPNQTANPPSADGDVDGDTERLELDTEADIEKFKSGIMSMQSIHFS
;
A
#
# COMPACT_ATOMS: atom_id res chain seq x y z
N MET A 1 -26.13 1.36 25.58
CA MET A 1 -26.54 1.54 24.17
C MET A 1 -26.50 3.00 23.71
N LEU A 2 -27.19 3.93 24.39
CA LEU A 2 -27.21 5.34 24.00
C LEU A 2 -25.80 5.98 24.00
N SER A 3 -24.94 5.63 24.95
CA SER A 3 -23.58 6.20 25.06
C SER A 3 -22.64 5.77 23.94
N PHE A 4 -22.71 4.51 23.49
CA PHE A 4 -21.87 4.02 22.39
C PHE A 4 -22.35 4.55 21.04
N ALA A 5 -23.67 4.55 20.79
CA ALA A 5 -24.23 5.17 19.58
C ALA A 5 -23.88 6.66 19.50
N LYS A 6 -23.92 7.39 20.63
CA LYS A 6 -23.42 8.76 20.72
C LYS A 6 -21.93 8.85 20.41
N LEU A 7 -21.09 7.96 20.94
CA LEU A 7 -19.64 7.93 20.65
C LEU A 7 -19.35 7.63 19.18
N SER A 8 -20.05 6.69 18.56
CA SER A 8 -19.88 6.35 17.15
C SER A 8 -20.35 7.47 16.23
N ILE A 9 -21.49 8.11 16.55
CA ILE A 9 -21.95 9.30 15.81
C ILE A 9 -20.96 10.44 15.99
N LEU A 10 -20.44 10.68 17.20
CA LEU A 10 -19.46 11.72 17.47
C LEU A 10 -18.14 11.45 16.73
N SER A 11 -17.70 10.20 16.66
CA SER A 11 -16.52 9.79 15.89
C SER A 11 -16.74 9.99 14.39
N LEU A 12 -17.88 9.57 13.84
CA LEU A 12 -18.25 9.80 12.44
C LEU A 12 -18.33 11.29 12.11
N SER A 13 -19.01 12.07 12.95
CA SER A 13 -19.10 13.53 12.83
C SER A 13 -17.72 14.19 12.90
N LEU A 14 -16.85 13.73 13.79
CA LEU A 14 -15.47 14.24 13.90
C LEU A 14 -14.66 13.90 12.65
N THR A 15 -14.79 12.70 12.10
CA THR A 15 -14.08 12.31 10.88
C THR A 15 -14.54 13.11 9.66
N VAL A 16 -15.85 13.29 9.48
CA VAL A 16 -16.40 14.11 8.39
C VAL A 16 -16.01 15.57 8.56
N LEU A 17 -16.02 16.09 9.80
CA LEU A 17 -15.58 17.45 10.10
C LEU A 17 -14.09 17.65 9.77
N LEU A 18 -13.23 16.70 10.15
CA LEU A 18 -11.80 16.75 9.84
C LEU A 18 -11.56 16.72 8.32
N GLN A 19 -12.30 15.88 7.59
CA GLN A 19 -12.26 15.82 6.12
C GLN A 19 -12.68 17.16 5.50
N LEU A 20 -13.76 17.77 5.98
CA LEU A 20 -14.21 19.09 5.51
C LEU A 20 -13.19 20.19 5.82
N ILE A 21 -12.58 20.18 7.01
CA ILE A 21 -11.52 21.14 7.39
C ILE A 21 -10.31 21.00 6.46
N LEU A 22 -9.84 19.77 6.21
CA LEU A 22 -8.73 19.54 5.28
C LEU A 22 -9.07 20.00 3.86
N VAL A 23 -10.29 19.76 3.39
CA VAL A 23 -10.76 20.20 2.06
C VAL A 23 -10.80 21.73 1.97
N VAL A 24 -11.28 22.40 3.02
CA VAL A 24 -11.31 23.87 3.10
C VAL A 24 -9.90 24.44 3.17
N LEU A 25 -9.01 23.88 3.99
CA LEU A 25 -7.62 24.34 4.11
C LEU A 25 -6.88 24.20 2.77
N GLN A 26 -6.99 23.03 2.12
CA GLN A 26 -6.32 22.74 0.85
C GLN A 26 -6.86 23.56 -0.32
N ASN A 27 -8.17 23.85 -0.34
CA ASN A 27 -8.81 24.54 -1.47
C ASN A 27 -9.17 26.01 -1.18
N SER A 28 -8.80 26.54 -0.01
CA SER A 28 -9.05 27.94 0.39
C SER A 28 -8.55 28.96 -0.64
N LYS A 29 -7.46 28.64 -1.35
CA LYS A 29 -6.84 29.51 -2.36
C LYS A 29 -7.39 29.33 -3.78
N ARG A 30 -8.28 28.34 -4.02
CA ARG A 30 -8.75 27.95 -5.37
C ARG A 30 -10.10 28.57 -5.78
N GLY A 31 -10.69 29.42 -4.93
CA GLY A 31 -11.91 30.19 -5.19
C GLY A 31 -13.23 29.49 -4.74
N PRO A 32 -14.28 30.26 -4.40
CA PRO A 32 -15.45 29.76 -3.68
C PRO A 32 -16.31 28.76 -4.48
N LYS A 33 -16.41 28.92 -5.81
CA LYS A 33 -17.17 27.99 -6.67
C LYS A 33 -16.51 26.60 -6.76
N LYS A 34 -15.17 26.54 -6.84
CA LYS A 34 -14.42 25.28 -6.87
C LYS A 34 -14.39 24.60 -5.50
N LEU A 35 -14.27 25.38 -4.42
CA LEU A 35 -14.38 24.88 -3.05
C LEU A 35 -15.74 24.23 -2.78
N LEU A 36 -16.84 24.86 -3.23
CA LEU A 36 -18.18 24.29 -3.09
C LEU A 36 -18.34 22.97 -3.85
N GLN A 37 -17.82 22.90 -5.08
CA GLN A 37 -17.81 21.66 -5.86
C GLN A 37 -17.01 20.55 -5.15
N GLU A 38 -15.81 20.86 -4.65
CA GLU A 38 -14.98 19.90 -3.91
C GLU A 38 -15.65 19.42 -2.60
N ILE A 39 -16.33 20.31 -1.87
CA ILE A 39 -17.11 19.95 -0.67
C ILE A 39 -18.26 19.01 -1.04
N VAL A 40 -19.02 19.30 -2.09
CA VAL A 40 -20.12 18.43 -2.56
C VAL A 40 -19.60 17.07 -3.00
N ILE A 41 -18.48 17.03 -3.74
CA ILE A 41 -17.86 15.80 -4.21
C ILE A 41 -17.34 14.93 -3.05
N VAL A 42 -16.82 15.55 -1.97
CA VAL A 42 -16.39 14.86 -0.75
C VAL A 42 -17.57 14.32 0.04
N LEU A 43 -18.64 15.12 0.20
CA LEU A 43 -19.86 14.70 0.91
C LEU A 43 -20.62 13.59 0.19
N VAL A 44 -20.60 13.60 -1.14
CA VAL A 44 -21.17 12.53 -1.99
C VAL A 44 -20.16 11.38 -2.17
N GLY A 45 -18.94 11.50 -1.64
CA GLY A 45 -17.88 10.49 -1.68
C GLY A 45 -17.47 10.05 -3.10
N MET A 46 -17.75 10.89 -4.10
CA MET A 46 -17.45 10.67 -5.52
C MET A 46 -16.09 11.24 -5.94
N LYS A 47 -15.24 11.63 -4.98
CA LYS A 47 -13.97 12.32 -5.26
C LYS A 47 -13.02 11.51 -6.15
N GLY A 48 -12.95 10.21 -5.96
CA GLY A 48 -12.07 9.31 -6.73
C GLY A 48 -12.48 9.14 -8.17
N PRO A 49 -13.75 8.79 -8.45
CA PRO A 49 -14.28 8.78 -9.79
C PRO A 49 -14.09 10.12 -10.50
N TRP A 50 -14.32 11.22 -9.78
CA TRP A 50 -14.23 12.58 -10.32
C TRP A 50 -12.80 13.01 -10.65
N ASP A 51 -11.85 12.72 -9.76
CA ASP A 51 -10.43 12.97 -10.00
C ASP A 51 -9.89 12.08 -11.14
N ALA A 52 -10.35 10.82 -11.23
CA ALA A 52 -10.01 9.92 -12.35
C ALA A 52 -10.57 10.42 -13.70
N PHE A 53 -11.80 10.93 -13.73
CA PHE A 53 -12.41 11.53 -14.92
C PHE A 53 -11.70 12.81 -15.36
N ARG A 54 -11.27 13.66 -14.43
CA ARG A 54 -10.49 14.88 -14.71
C ARG A 54 -9.13 14.57 -15.35
N ILE A 55 -8.49 13.48 -14.93
CA ILE A 55 -7.22 12.99 -15.50
C ILE A 55 -7.42 12.47 -16.92
N ALA A 56 -8.48 11.70 -17.17
CA ALA A 56 -8.83 11.22 -18.52
C ALA A 56 -9.21 12.35 -19.49
N SER A 57 -9.61 13.51 -18.96
CA SER A 57 -10.03 14.69 -19.74
C SER A 57 -8.92 15.72 -19.97
N GLY A 58 -7.65 15.39 -19.67
CA GLY A 58 -6.49 16.25 -19.94
C GLY A 58 -6.19 17.32 -18.88
N GLY A 59 -6.66 17.16 -17.65
CA GLY A 59 -6.30 18.05 -16.53
C GLY A 59 -4.88 17.82 -15.99
N ASN A 60 -4.23 18.90 -15.52
CA ASN A 60 -2.87 18.89 -14.97
C ASN A 60 -2.63 17.75 -13.96
N SER A 61 -1.57 16.99 -14.21
CA SER A 61 -1.20 15.69 -13.62
C SER A 61 -0.74 15.65 -12.15
N TRP A 62 -1.15 16.62 -11.32
CA TRP A 62 -0.66 16.78 -9.94
C TRP A 62 -1.57 16.23 -8.83
N ASP A 63 -2.66 15.51 -9.15
CA ASP A 63 -3.51 14.87 -8.15
C ASP A 63 -3.43 13.33 -8.28
N LYS A 64 -2.26 12.76 -7.95
CA LYS A 64 -2.09 11.31 -7.80
C LYS A 64 -2.49 10.87 -6.41
N GLU A 65 -3.78 10.58 -6.19
CA GLU A 65 -4.19 9.55 -5.23
C GLU A 65 -5.64 9.14 -5.46
N SER A 66 -5.87 7.84 -5.53
CA SER A 66 -7.19 7.22 -5.72
C SER A 66 -8.14 7.61 -4.60
N LYS A 67 -9.19 8.39 -4.87
CA LYS A 67 -10.14 8.87 -3.83
C LYS A 67 -11.52 8.26 -3.90
N MET A 68 -11.66 6.98 -4.24
CA MET A 68 -12.96 6.30 -4.21
C MET A 68 -13.30 5.76 -2.82
N ASP A 69 -12.56 6.22 -1.81
CA ASP A 69 -12.41 5.57 -0.51
C ASP A 69 -13.48 6.01 0.51
N THR A 70 -14.00 7.24 0.42
CA THR A 70 -14.81 7.82 1.51
C THR A 70 -16.17 7.14 1.73
N MET A 71 -16.88 6.69 0.69
CA MET A 71 -18.19 6.01 0.88
C MET A 71 -18.03 4.58 1.41
N MET A 72 -17.07 3.83 0.88
CA MET A 72 -16.76 2.47 1.34
C MET A 72 -16.31 2.49 2.80
N GLU A 73 -15.48 3.47 3.17
CA GLU A 73 -15.05 3.71 4.55
C GLU A 73 -16.24 3.94 5.48
N ILE A 74 -17.15 4.86 5.15
CA ILE A 74 -18.30 5.17 6.00
C ILE A 74 -19.19 3.94 6.20
N ILE A 75 -19.48 3.20 5.13
CA ILE A 75 -20.33 1.99 5.21
C ILE A 75 -19.62 0.90 6.03
N GLN A 76 -18.32 0.70 5.83
CA GLN A 76 -17.53 -0.25 6.59
C GLN A 76 -17.52 0.08 8.09
N VAL A 77 -17.32 1.34 8.46
CA VAL A 77 -17.36 1.80 9.86
C VAL A 77 -18.73 1.52 10.47
N LEU A 78 -19.81 1.77 9.73
CA LEU A 78 -21.17 1.50 10.19
C LEU A 78 -21.42 0.00 10.39
N ILE A 79 -21.01 -0.85 9.45
CA ILE A 79 -21.16 -2.31 9.56
C ILE A 79 -20.36 -2.84 10.76
N ARG A 80 -19.08 -2.50 10.85
CA ARG A 80 -18.20 -2.94 11.94
C ARG A 80 -18.71 -2.43 13.29
N GLY A 81 -19.05 -1.15 13.37
CA GLY A 81 -19.60 -0.53 14.58
C GLY A 81 -20.89 -1.19 15.04
N MET A 82 -21.84 -1.42 14.13
CA MET A 82 -23.09 -2.12 14.44
C MET A 82 -22.83 -3.55 14.94
N ALA A 83 -21.95 -4.32 14.27
CA ALA A 83 -21.64 -5.69 14.65
C ALA A 83 -21.05 -5.79 16.07
N LEU A 84 -20.07 -4.92 16.40
CA LEU A 84 -19.45 -4.89 17.73
C LEU A 84 -20.45 -4.50 18.83
N VAL A 85 -21.35 -3.54 18.56
CA VAL A 85 -22.41 -3.13 19.49
C VAL A 85 -23.36 -4.28 19.77
N ILE A 86 -23.78 -5.00 18.73
CA ILE A 86 -24.70 -6.12 18.86
C ILE A 86 -24.03 -7.23 19.67
N LEU A 87 -22.79 -7.61 19.34
CA LEU A 87 -22.03 -8.61 20.11
C LEU A 87 -21.91 -8.23 21.59
N GLY A 88 -21.52 -6.99 21.87
CA GLY A 88 -21.40 -6.49 23.24
C GLY A 88 -22.73 -6.41 23.99
N SER A 89 -23.85 -6.19 23.27
CA SER A 89 -25.19 -6.15 23.85
C SER A 89 -25.72 -7.54 24.20
N VAL A 90 -25.33 -8.58 23.45
CA VAL A 90 -25.65 -9.99 23.77
C VAL A 90 -24.90 -10.40 25.03
N LYS A 91 -23.56 -10.40 24.95
CA LYS A 91 -22.66 -10.68 26.08
C LYS A 91 -21.32 -10.02 25.78
N ILE A 92 -20.79 -9.25 26.74
CA ILE A 92 -19.48 -8.59 26.59
C ILE A 92 -18.35 -9.59 26.30
N SER A 93 -18.46 -10.83 26.80
CA SER A 93 -17.52 -11.92 26.51
C SER A 93 -17.44 -12.24 25.02
N ASN A 94 -18.55 -12.25 24.27
CA ASN A 94 -18.55 -12.51 22.83
C ASN A 94 -17.78 -11.43 22.06
N LEU A 95 -17.93 -10.17 22.47
CA LEU A 95 -17.17 -9.06 21.90
C LEU A 95 -15.66 -9.21 22.17
N ILE A 96 -15.27 -9.49 23.41
CA ILE A 96 -13.86 -9.64 23.79
C ILE A 96 -13.22 -10.83 23.05
N ILE A 97 -13.90 -11.98 23.01
CA ILE A 97 -13.44 -13.16 22.28
C ILE A 97 -13.25 -12.83 20.80
N PHE A 98 -14.22 -12.15 20.18
CA PHE A 98 -14.11 -11.74 18.78
C PHE A 98 -12.89 -10.83 18.53
N LEU A 99 -12.71 -9.78 19.34
CA LEU A 99 -11.59 -8.83 19.17
C LEU A 99 -10.23 -9.51 19.36
N ILE A 100 -10.11 -10.38 20.36
CA ILE A 100 -8.87 -11.14 20.61
C ILE A 100 -8.62 -12.15 19.49
N ALA A 101 -9.66 -12.86 19.03
CA ALA A 101 -9.52 -13.86 17.98
C ALA A 101 -9.14 -13.23 16.62
N ASP A 102 -9.79 -12.13 16.23
CA ASP A 102 -9.52 -11.45 14.96
C ASP A 102 -8.10 -10.86 14.93
N MET A 103 -7.69 -10.19 16.02
CA MET A 103 -6.34 -9.65 16.14
C MET A 103 -5.30 -10.75 16.28
N GLY A 104 -5.59 -11.79 17.07
CA GLY A 104 -4.72 -12.94 17.27
C GLY A 104 -4.47 -13.71 15.97
N LEU A 105 -5.52 -13.91 15.16
CA LEU A 105 -5.40 -14.53 13.83
C LEU A 105 -4.50 -13.71 12.92
N TYR A 106 -4.70 -12.39 12.85
CA TYR A 106 -3.85 -11.49 12.06
C TYR A 106 -2.37 -11.59 12.44
N LEU A 107 -2.07 -11.42 13.73
CA LEU A 107 -0.70 -11.45 14.23
C LEU A 107 -0.07 -12.83 14.03
N THR A 108 -0.82 -13.91 14.25
CA THR A 108 -0.36 -15.28 14.04
C THR A 108 0.02 -15.50 12.58
N VAL A 109 -0.82 -15.07 11.63
CA VAL A 109 -0.52 -15.15 10.19
C VAL A 109 0.76 -14.38 9.85
N LYS A 110 0.96 -13.19 10.42
CA LYS A 110 2.17 -12.38 10.20
C LYS A 110 3.42 -13.04 10.78
N ILE A 111 3.32 -13.65 11.96
CA ILE A 111 4.43 -14.38 12.60
C ILE A 111 4.78 -15.64 11.79
N LEU A 112 3.79 -16.47 11.43
CA LEU A 112 4.01 -17.71 10.68
C LEU A 112 4.61 -17.48 9.30
N ARG A 113 4.28 -16.35 8.66
CA ARG A 113 4.87 -15.93 7.38
C ARG A 113 6.24 -15.26 7.53
N GLY A 114 6.70 -15.05 8.76
CA GLY A 114 7.94 -14.31 9.03
C GLY A 114 7.87 -12.85 8.59
N ASP A 115 6.68 -12.26 8.50
CA ASP A 115 6.41 -10.89 8.03
C ASP A 115 5.91 -9.99 9.17
N PHE A 116 6.29 -10.32 10.41
CA PHE A 116 5.85 -9.58 11.59
C PHE A 116 6.59 -8.24 11.75
N ILE A 117 7.92 -8.26 11.57
CA ILE A 117 8.78 -7.09 11.71
C ILE A 117 8.36 -6.00 10.74
N TYR A 118 8.20 -4.78 11.25
CA TYR A 118 7.86 -3.59 10.49
C TYR A 118 9.07 -3.11 9.69
N TRP A 119 8.83 -2.42 8.59
CA TRP A 119 9.91 -2.04 7.67
C TRP A 119 10.81 -0.91 8.18
N LEU A 120 10.38 -0.17 9.21
CA LEU A 120 11.21 0.89 9.80
C LEU A 120 12.52 0.30 10.37
N PRO A 121 13.68 0.90 10.03
CA PRO A 121 14.96 0.45 10.52
C PRO A 121 15.12 0.78 12.00
N PHE A 122 15.41 -0.24 12.81
CA PHE A 122 15.80 -0.10 14.20
C PHE A 122 17.05 -0.93 14.46
N GLU A 123 18.00 -0.39 15.22
CA GLU A 123 19.25 -1.10 15.54
C GLU A 123 19.02 -2.27 16.50
N SER A 124 18.17 -2.04 17.52
CA SER A 124 17.83 -3.02 18.56
C SER A 124 16.66 -3.90 18.16
N TYR A 125 16.85 -5.21 18.31
CA TYR A 125 15.82 -6.22 18.04
C TYR A 125 14.58 -6.07 18.94
N ALA A 126 14.78 -5.77 20.22
CA ALA A 126 13.70 -5.62 21.18
C ALA A 126 12.79 -4.43 20.83
N ILE A 127 13.38 -3.29 20.46
CA ILE A 127 12.63 -2.08 20.03
C ILE A 127 11.86 -2.37 18.75
N SER A 128 12.50 -3.04 17.78
CA SER A 128 11.86 -3.42 16.53
C SER A 128 10.63 -4.31 16.76
N LEU A 129 10.72 -5.30 17.66
CA LEU A 129 9.60 -6.17 17.99
C LEU A 129 8.42 -5.41 18.62
N VAL A 130 8.70 -4.59 19.64
CA VAL A 130 7.65 -3.84 20.36
C VAL A 130 6.98 -2.84 19.42
N PHE A 131 7.77 -2.08 18.66
CA PHE A 131 7.23 -1.14 17.67
C PHE A 131 6.40 -1.87 16.62
N SER A 132 6.91 -2.99 16.08
CA SER A 132 6.16 -3.79 15.11
C SER A 132 4.83 -4.28 15.68
N PHE A 133 4.81 -4.78 16.91
CA PHE A 133 3.57 -5.21 17.54
C PHE A 133 2.54 -4.06 17.63
N LEU A 134 2.95 -2.90 18.12
CA LEU A 134 2.07 -1.74 18.27
C LEU A 134 1.59 -1.19 16.92
N SER A 135 2.48 -1.03 15.95
CA SER A 135 2.13 -0.56 14.60
C SER A 135 1.19 -1.54 13.89
N ARG A 136 1.44 -2.86 14.00
CA ARG A 136 0.58 -3.89 13.41
C ARG A 136 -0.82 -3.87 14.01
N MET A 137 -0.93 -3.75 15.33
CA MET A 137 -2.20 -3.59 16.05
C MET A 137 -2.95 -2.34 15.58
N LEU A 138 -2.25 -1.21 15.49
CA LEU A 138 -2.82 0.08 15.09
C LEU A 138 -3.34 0.03 13.65
N ILE A 139 -2.51 -0.36 12.69
CA ILE A 139 -2.88 -0.39 11.27
C ILE A 139 -3.99 -1.41 11.02
N LYS A 140 -3.95 -2.58 11.67
CA LYS A 140 -5.04 -3.56 11.59
C LYS A 140 -6.34 -2.96 12.11
N THR A 141 -6.31 -2.32 13.28
CA THR A 141 -7.50 -1.67 13.86
C THR A 141 -8.06 -0.61 12.93
N ILE A 142 -7.23 0.29 12.41
CA ILE A 142 -7.68 1.32 11.46
C ILE A 142 -8.32 0.65 10.24
N THR A 143 -7.65 -0.32 9.64
CA THR A 143 -8.13 -1.01 8.44
C THR A 143 -9.43 -1.80 8.67
N ASP A 144 -9.67 -2.32 9.87
CA ASP A 144 -10.92 -3.01 10.19
C ASP A 144 -12.13 -2.10 10.17
N PHE A 145 -11.96 -0.88 10.68
CA PHE A 145 -13.02 0.11 10.71
C PHE A 145 -13.17 0.80 9.37
N THR A 146 -12.08 1.19 8.72
CA THR A 146 -12.13 2.06 7.53
C THR A 146 -12.02 1.29 6.22
N SER A 147 -11.35 0.12 6.18
CA SER A 147 -11.01 -0.57 4.93
C SER A 147 -10.29 0.32 3.91
N ILE A 148 -9.41 1.21 4.39
CA ILE A 148 -8.53 2.02 3.54
C ILE A 148 -7.70 1.12 2.63
N VAL A 149 -7.86 1.30 1.32
CA VAL A 149 -7.21 0.47 0.29
C VAL A 149 -5.69 0.62 0.28
N GLN A 150 -5.14 1.70 0.82
CA GLN A 150 -3.69 1.92 0.89
C GLN A 150 -2.98 0.89 1.79
N PHE A 151 -3.61 0.48 2.89
CA PHE A 151 -3.05 -0.53 3.81
C PHE A 151 -3.13 -1.97 3.28
N ARG A 152 -3.63 -2.14 2.06
CA ARG A 152 -3.50 -3.38 1.27
C ARG A 152 -2.04 -3.68 0.89
N HIS A 153 -1.16 -2.69 0.98
CA HIS A 153 0.25 -2.86 0.64
C HIS A 153 0.88 -4.07 1.38
N PRO A 154 1.77 -4.86 0.75
CA PRO A 154 2.41 -6.03 1.35
C PRO A 154 3.08 -5.77 2.70
N ASN A 155 3.64 -4.58 2.88
CA ASN A 155 4.26 -4.18 4.15
C ASN A 155 3.24 -4.07 5.31
N GLU A 156 1.95 -3.90 5.00
CA GLU A 156 0.87 -3.68 5.96
C GLU A 156 0.02 -4.94 6.13
N LEU A 157 -1.24 -4.97 5.66
CA LEU A 157 -2.08 -6.18 5.76
C LEU A 157 -1.75 -7.18 4.64
N GLY A 158 -1.36 -6.68 3.46
CA GLY A 158 -1.22 -7.47 2.24
C GLY A 158 -2.55 -7.70 1.52
N GLY A 159 -2.47 -7.98 0.22
CA GLY A 159 -3.61 -8.04 -0.69
C GLY A 159 -4.70 -9.02 -0.26
N LEU A 160 -4.36 -10.30 -0.15
CA LEU A 160 -5.33 -11.35 0.17
C LEU A 160 -6.01 -11.11 1.53
N TYR A 161 -5.21 -10.76 2.55
CA TYR A 161 -5.74 -10.55 3.90
C TYR A 161 -6.71 -9.36 3.91
N PHE A 162 -6.33 -8.25 3.27
CA PHE A 162 -7.21 -7.07 3.12
C PHE A 162 -8.56 -7.44 2.50
N SER A 163 -8.54 -8.19 1.39
CA SER A 163 -9.76 -8.62 0.70
C SER A 163 -10.66 -9.52 1.57
N LEU A 164 -10.06 -10.45 2.32
CA LEU A 164 -10.79 -11.29 3.27
C LEU A 164 -11.30 -10.51 4.48
N ASN A 165 -10.63 -9.43 4.89
CA ASN A 165 -11.03 -8.60 6.01
C ASN A 165 -12.41 -7.96 5.79
N THR A 166 -12.67 -7.47 4.57
CA THR A 166 -13.99 -6.95 4.20
C THR A 166 -15.07 -8.02 4.29
N VAL A 167 -14.77 -9.26 3.85
CA VAL A 167 -15.69 -10.40 3.94
C VAL A 167 -15.95 -10.79 5.40
N ILE A 168 -14.90 -10.82 6.24
CA ILE A 168 -15.02 -11.09 7.67
C ILE A 168 -15.92 -10.05 8.34
N THR A 169 -15.80 -8.77 8.00
CA THR A 169 -16.68 -7.73 8.56
C THR A 169 -18.16 -7.95 8.21
N ILE A 170 -18.47 -8.36 6.98
CA ILE A 170 -19.84 -8.73 6.59
C ILE A 170 -20.31 -9.96 7.37
N ALA A 171 -19.48 -11.01 7.45
CA ALA A 171 -19.83 -12.24 8.15
C ALA A 171 -20.11 -11.99 9.64
N VAL A 172 -19.27 -11.19 10.30
CA VAL A 172 -19.40 -10.86 11.73
C VAL A 172 -20.68 -10.08 12.01
N LEU A 173 -21.11 -9.18 11.11
CA LEU A 173 -22.40 -8.51 11.25
C LEU A 173 -23.55 -9.52 11.31
N PHE A 174 -23.62 -10.47 10.38
CA PHE A 174 -24.71 -11.46 10.35
C PHE A 174 -24.62 -12.46 11.50
N ILE A 175 -23.42 -12.89 11.88
CA ILE A 175 -23.22 -13.73 13.07
C ILE A 175 -23.72 -12.99 14.32
N SER A 176 -23.40 -11.70 14.46
CA SER A 176 -23.85 -10.89 15.60
C SER A 176 -25.38 -10.76 15.64
N LEU A 177 -26.03 -10.57 14.49
CA LEU A 177 -27.49 -10.48 14.37
C LEU A 177 -28.16 -11.80 14.76
N GLY A 178 -27.67 -12.94 14.24
CA GLY A 178 -28.18 -14.26 14.60
C GLY A 178 -28.05 -14.56 16.09
N LEU A 179 -26.88 -14.27 16.68
CA LEU A 179 -26.67 -14.41 18.12
C LEU A 179 -27.61 -13.51 18.95
N ALA A 180 -27.90 -12.30 18.48
CA ALA A 180 -28.81 -11.38 19.15
C ALA A 180 -30.28 -11.81 19.08
N GLU A 181 -30.68 -12.44 17.98
CA GLU A 181 -32.00 -13.04 17.81
C GLU A 181 -32.18 -14.27 18.71
N ASP A 182 -31.22 -15.20 18.68
CA ASP A 182 -31.24 -16.43 19.49
C ASP A 182 -31.29 -16.13 20.99
N SER A 183 -30.51 -15.13 21.43
CA SER A 183 -30.48 -14.68 22.82
C SER A 183 -31.67 -13.82 23.23
N LYS A 184 -32.56 -13.45 22.29
CA LYS A 184 -33.69 -12.54 22.52
C LYS A 184 -33.25 -11.21 23.16
N THR A 185 -32.06 -10.74 22.79
CA THR A 185 -31.43 -9.54 23.37
C THR A 185 -32.25 -8.27 23.11
N PHE A 186 -32.94 -8.23 21.97
CA PHE A 186 -33.78 -7.10 21.56
C PHE A 186 -35.23 -7.54 21.33
N PRO A 187 -36.21 -6.64 21.50
CA PRO A 187 -37.60 -6.93 21.15
C PRO A 187 -37.75 -7.22 19.65
N PRO A 188 -38.77 -8.00 19.23
CA PRO A 188 -38.92 -8.51 17.86
C PRO A 188 -38.89 -7.39 16.81
N ASN A 189 -39.57 -6.28 17.07
CA ASN A 189 -39.60 -5.14 16.13
C ASN A 189 -38.20 -4.52 15.92
N LYS A 190 -37.38 -4.49 16.97
CA LYS A 190 -36.04 -3.90 16.93
C LYS A 190 -35.05 -4.83 16.23
N ILE A 191 -35.07 -6.14 16.51
CA ILE A 191 -34.19 -7.09 15.82
C ILE A 191 -34.55 -7.16 14.33
N GLN A 192 -35.83 -7.12 13.96
CA GLN A 192 -36.25 -7.05 12.56
C GLN A 192 -35.72 -5.78 11.87
N LEU A 193 -35.77 -4.62 12.55
CA LEU A 193 -35.19 -3.38 12.04
C LEU A 193 -33.66 -3.49 11.86
N LEU A 194 -32.95 -4.09 12.82
CA LEU A 194 -31.51 -4.31 12.73
C LEU A 194 -31.14 -5.21 11.54
N TRP A 195 -31.88 -6.31 11.31
CA TRP A 195 -31.70 -7.15 10.12
C TRP A 195 -31.88 -6.38 8.82
N ARG A 196 -32.91 -5.52 8.73
CA ARG A 196 -33.13 -4.67 7.55
C ARG A 196 -31.97 -3.69 7.33
N ILE A 197 -31.54 -2.99 8.37
CA ILE A 197 -30.41 -2.05 8.31
C ILE A 197 -29.12 -2.79 7.89
N GLY A 198 -28.82 -3.91 8.54
CA GLY A 198 -27.62 -4.71 8.24
C GLY A 198 -27.60 -5.22 6.80
N THR A 199 -28.75 -5.64 6.27
CA THR A 199 -28.91 -6.07 4.88
C THR A 199 -28.67 -4.90 3.92
N VAL A 200 -29.29 -3.74 4.16
CA VAL A 200 -29.11 -2.55 3.32
C VAL A 200 -27.64 -2.10 3.30
N LEU A 201 -26.99 -2.02 4.47
CA LEU A 201 -25.56 -1.67 4.54
C LEU A 201 -24.69 -2.65 3.77
N THR A 202 -24.93 -3.96 3.92
CA THR A 202 -24.15 -5.00 3.21
C THR A 202 -24.35 -4.95 1.70
N VAL A 203 -25.59 -4.80 1.23
CA VAL A 203 -25.89 -4.68 -0.21
C VAL A 203 -25.23 -3.43 -0.79
N THR A 204 -25.26 -2.33 -0.05
CA THR A 204 -24.65 -1.06 -0.46
C THR A 204 -23.12 -1.19 -0.54
N LEU A 205 -22.48 -1.75 0.48
CA LEU A 205 -21.03 -2.03 0.49
C LEU A 205 -20.62 -2.92 -0.69
N THR A 206 -21.36 -4.00 -0.91
CA THR A 206 -21.10 -4.96 -1.97
C THR A 206 -21.24 -4.31 -3.35
N THR A 207 -22.26 -3.47 -3.53
CA THR A 207 -22.48 -2.72 -4.78
C THR A 207 -21.31 -1.78 -5.06
N PHE A 208 -20.90 -0.97 -4.09
CA PHE A 208 -19.74 -0.08 -4.25
C PHE A 208 -18.43 -0.84 -4.45
N PHE A 209 -18.25 -1.99 -3.80
CA PHE A 209 -17.09 -2.85 -4.02
C PHE A 209 -17.03 -3.37 -5.46
N PHE A 210 -18.15 -3.82 -6.03
CA PHE A 210 -18.19 -4.26 -7.43
C PHE A 210 -17.95 -3.10 -8.41
N ILE A 211 -18.53 -1.91 -8.14
CA ILE A 211 -18.23 -0.70 -8.90
C ILE A 211 -16.73 -0.39 -8.83
N PHE A 212 -16.11 -0.55 -7.65
CA PHE A 212 -14.68 -0.37 -7.46
C PHE A 212 -13.82 -1.33 -8.27
N ILE A 213 -14.12 -2.62 -8.23
CA ILE A 213 -13.40 -3.61 -9.03
C ILE A 213 -13.62 -3.39 -10.54
N ALA A 214 -14.79 -2.88 -10.95
CA ALA A 214 -15.05 -2.56 -12.36
C ALA A 214 -14.27 -1.34 -12.85
N ASN A 215 -14.00 -0.36 -11.98
CA ASN A 215 -13.31 0.89 -12.33
C ASN A 215 -11.79 0.83 -12.14
N ILE A 216 -11.26 -0.10 -11.35
CA ILE A 216 -9.83 -0.22 -11.15
C ILE A 216 -9.12 -0.70 -12.43
N GLN A 217 -7.89 -0.23 -12.66
CA GLN A 217 -7.10 -0.72 -13.78
C GLN A 217 -6.91 -2.25 -13.64
N LYS A 218 -7.27 -2.99 -14.69
CA LYS A 218 -7.24 -4.47 -14.70
C LYS A 218 -5.88 -5.04 -14.29
N ARG A 219 -4.78 -4.33 -14.60
CA ARG A 219 -3.42 -4.66 -14.18
C ARG A 219 -3.28 -4.79 -12.66
N TYR A 220 -4.05 -4.07 -11.85
CA TYR A 220 -3.93 -4.12 -10.38
C TYR A 220 -4.88 -5.11 -9.70
N ILE A 221 -5.87 -5.69 -10.38
CA ILE A 221 -6.84 -6.60 -9.73
C ILE A 221 -6.15 -7.80 -9.08
N HIS A 222 -5.14 -8.39 -9.75
CA HIS A 222 -4.40 -9.53 -9.21
C HIS A 222 -3.69 -9.20 -7.88
N THR A 223 -3.39 -7.92 -7.61
CA THR A 223 -2.75 -7.51 -6.36
C THR A 223 -3.67 -7.60 -5.14
N PHE A 224 -5.00 -7.72 -5.32
CA PHE A 224 -5.96 -8.01 -4.23
C PHE A 224 -5.92 -9.48 -3.77
N TRP A 225 -5.41 -10.37 -4.61
CA TRP A 225 -5.27 -11.80 -4.30
C TRP A 225 -3.81 -12.19 -4.07
N SER A 226 -2.90 -11.21 -4.06
CA SER A 226 -1.49 -11.45 -3.81
C SER A 226 -1.25 -11.86 -2.36
N ILE A 227 -0.42 -12.88 -2.21
CA ILE A 227 0.09 -13.38 -0.92
C ILE A 227 1.53 -12.90 -0.63
N MET A 228 2.06 -12.00 -1.47
CA MET A 228 3.41 -11.48 -1.36
C MET A 228 3.64 -10.80 -0.01
N THR A 229 4.76 -11.13 0.64
CA THR A 229 5.20 -10.50 1.89
C THR A 229 5.95 -9.19 1.63
N GLY A 230 6.10 -8.35 2.66
CA GLY A 230 6.90 -7.12 2.54
C GLY A 230 8.36 -7.40 2.17
N LYS A 231 8.93 -8.49 2.71
CA LYS A 231 10.30 -8.95 2.40
C LYS A 231 10.47 -9.32 0.92
N GLU A 232 9.51 -10.08 0.38
CA GLU A 232 9.53 -10.49 -1.03
C GLU A 232 9.30 -9.31 -1.96
N LEU A 233 8.47 -8.35 -1.58
CA LEU A 233 8.30 -7.11 -2.33
C LEU A 233 9.61 -6.33 -2.40
N ALA A 234 10.28 -6.12 -1.26
CA ALA A 234 11.55 -5.40 -1.22
C ALA A 234 12.61 -6.08 -2.08
N PHE A 235 12.70 -7.41 -2.03
CA PHE A 235 13.62 -8.17 -2.86
C PHE A 235 13.25 -8.09 -4.35
N LYS A 236 11.96 -8.18 -4.70
CA LYS A 236 11.50 -8.02 -6.08
C LYS A 236 11.90 -6.64 -6.63
N GLN A 237 11.66 -5.58 -5.86
CA GLN A 237 12.05 -4.21 -6.24
C GLN A 237 13.57 -4.08 -6.40
N PHE A 238 14.36 -4.70 -5.52
CA PHE A 238 15.81 -4.76 -5.66
C PHE A 238 16.25 -5.44 -6.97
N THR A 239 15.62 -6.56 -7.33
CA THR A 239 15.98 -7.29 -8.56
C THR A 239 15.52 -6.61 -9.85
N GLU A 240 14.39 -5.91 -9.82
CA GLU A 240 13.78 -5.27 -11.00
C GLU A 240 14.26 -3.82 -11.20
N ALA A 241 14.91 -3.21 -10.20
CA ALA A 241 15.39 -1.83 -10.31
C ALA A 241 16.53 -1.68 -11.33
N GLU A 242 16.43 -0.65 -12.16
CA GLU A 242 17.42 -0.31 -13.18
C GLU A 242 18.63 0.45 -12.60
N SER A 243 18.38 1.34 -11.62
CA SER A 243 19.41 2.18 -11.00
C SER A 243 19.85 1.67 -9.63
N ASP A 244 21.14 1.79 -9.35
CA ASP A 244 21.74 1.41 -8.07
C ASP A 244 21.19 2.23 -6.89
N SER A 245 20.82 3.50 -7.12
CA SER A 245 20.23 4.33 -6.07
C SER A 245 18.86 3.80 -5.60
N ILE A 246 18.07 3.25 -6.53
CA ILE A 246 16.77 2.63 -6.22
C ILE A 246 17.00 1.30 -5.50
N LYS A 247 17.97 0.49 -5.94
CA LYS A 247 18.36 -0.76 -5.26
C LYS A 247 18.79 -0.51 -3.82
N ALA A 248 19.65 0.50 -3.62
CA ALA A 248 20.13 0.90 -2.31
C ALA A 248 18.99 1.35 -1.40
N ARG A 249 18.00 2.08 -1.94
CA ARG A 249 16.79 2.46 -1.18
C ARG A 249 15.95 1.26 -0.76
N CYS A 250 15.76 0.29 -1.65
CA CYS A 250 14.95 -0.91 -1.36
C CYS A 250 15.57 -1.83 -0.29
N VAL A 251 16.88 -1.73 -0.06
CA VAL A 251 17.60 -2.63 0.84
C VAL A 251 18.11 -1.93 2.09
N PHE A 252 18.78 -0.78 1.98
CA PHE A 252 19.46 -0.13 3.11
C PHE A 252 18.56 0.81 3.92
N HIS A 253 17.40 1.23 3.39
CA HIS A 253 16.45 2.06 4.14
C HIS A 253 15.40 1.26 4.89
N ILE A 254 15.46 -0.08 4.80
CA ILE A 254 14.51 -0.98 5.46
C ILE A 254 15.19 -1.74 6.58
N ASN A 255 14.38 -2.23 7.52
CA ASN A 255 14.88 -3.02 8.63
C ASN A 255 15.74 -4.20 8.17
N LYS A 256 16.95 -4.33 8.74
CA LYS A 256 17.93 -5.36 8.39
C LYS A 256 17.39 -6.78 8.40
N MET A 257 16.41 -7.05 9.28
CA MET A 257 15.76 -8.35 9.42
C MET A 257 14.91 -8.75 8.20
N LEU A 258 14.56 -7.79 7.35
CA LEU A 258 13.75 -8.03 6.15
C LEU A 258 14.57 -8.60 4.99
N TYR A 259 15.83 -8.18 4.85
CA TYR A 259 16.70 -8.63 3.77
C TYR A 259 17.68 -9.74 4.16
N GLN A 260 17.72 -10.18 5.43
CA GLN A 260 18.65 -11.25 5.87
C GLN A 260 18.61 -12.51 4.98
N LYS A 261 17.42 -12.92 4.53
CA LYS A 261 17.26 -14.09 3.64
C LYS A 261 17.97 -13.92 2.29
N PHE A 262 18.11 -12.68 1.84
CA PHE A 262 18.67 -12.30 0.54
C PHE A 262 20.05 -11.62 0.67
N LYS A 263 20.65 -11.66 1.87
CA LYS A 263 21.91 -10.99 2.18
C LYS A 263 23.03 -11.36 1.21
N GLY A 264 23.10 -12.61 0.75
CA GLY A 264 24.13 -13.06 -0.19
C GLY A 264 24.03 -12.40 -1.58
N ASP A 265 22.81 -12.25 -2.11
CA ASP A 265 22.58 -11.59 -3.40
C ASP A 265 22.90 -10.09 -3.31
N ILE A 266 22.52 -9.47 -2.19
CA ILE A 266 22.84 -8.07 -1.89
C ILE A 266 24.35 -7.89 -1.75
N GLN A 267 25.04 -8.75 -1.01
CA GLN A 267 26.49 -8.69 -0.84
C GLN A 267 27.23 -8.78 -2.17
N THR A 268 26.80 -9.69 -3.04
CA THR A 268 27.40 -9.86 -4.37
C THR A 268 27.25 -8.58 -5.21
N TRP A 269 26.11 -7.90 -5.12
CA TRP A 269 25.88 -6.62 -5.79
C TRP A 269 26.71 -5.49 -5.16
N VAL A 270 26.82 -5.44 -3.83
CA VAL A 270 27.66 -4.45 -3.12
C VAL A 270 29.13 -4.63 -3.51
N ASP A 271 29.67 -5.84 -3.41
CA ASP A 271 31.07 -6.15 -3.73
C ASP A 271 31.43 -5.83 -5.19
N ALA A 272 30.49 -6.04 -6.12
CA ALA A 272 30.70 -5.78 -7.54
C ALA A 272 30.75 -4.28 -7.89
N ASN A 273 30.08 -3.43 -7.11
CA ASN A 273 29.93 -2.00 -7.40
C ASN A 273 30.69 -1.08 -6.42
N TRP A 274 31.19 -1.62 -5.29
CA TRP A 274 31.79 -0.82 -4.23
C TRP A 274 32.91 0.09 -4.68
N THR A 275 33.90 -0.45 -5.42
CA THR A 275 35.04 0.33 -5.92
C THR A 275 34.57 1.48 -6.82
N ARG A 276 33.57 1.24 -7.68
CA ARG A 276 32.98 2.29 -8.50
C ARG A 276 32.31 3.37 -7.66
N TRP A 277 31.57 3.00 -6.62
CA TRP A 277 30.92 3.98 -5.75
C TRP A 277 31.92 4.77 -4.88
N GLU A 278 33.05 4.18 -4.49
CA GLU A 278 34.14 4.89 -3.81
C GLU A 278 34.83 5.91 -4.72
N ASP A 279 34.99 5.59 -6.01
CA ASP A 279 35.58 6.48 -7.01
C ASP A 279 34.62 7.60 -7.43
N GLU A 280 33.37 7.26 -7.77
CA GLU A 280 32.35 8.20 -8.27
C GLU A 280 31.70 9.04 -7.16
N LYS A 281 31.70 8.54 -5.91
CA LYS A 281 31.07 9.16 -4.72
C LYS A 281 29.67 9.71 -4.97
N PRO A 282 28.72 8.89 -5.44
CA PRO A 282 27.39 9.38 -5.72
C PRO A 282 26.67 9.82 -4.44
N GLU A 283 25.85 10.88 -4.51
CA GLU A 283 25.19 11.50 -3.34
C GLU A 283 24.49 10.46 -2.44
N TRP A 284 23.72 9.56 -3.04
CA TRP A 284 22.98 8.51 -2.32
C TRP A 284 23.88 7.54 -1.54
N PHE A 285 25.12 7.30 -1.99
CA PHE A 285 26.06 6.40 -1.33
C PHE A 285 26.74 7.09 -0.16
N THR A 286 27.17 8.34 -0.35
CA THR A 286 27.75 9.17 0.71
C THR A 286 26.76 9.36 1.86
N GLU A 287 25.49 9.69 1.55
CA GLU A 287 24.42 9.78 2.56
C GLU A 287 24.28 8.47 3.36
N LEU A 288 24.25 7.31 2.67
CA LEU A 288 24.13 6.01 3.33
C LEU A 288 25.31 5.67 4.26
N LEU A 289 26.52 6.12 3.92
CA LEU A 289 27.70 5.97 4.75
C LEU A 289 27.64 6.88 5.97
N ASP A 290 27.25 8.14 5.80
CA ASP A 290 27.11 9.12 6.88
C ASP A 290 26.04 8.71 7.90
N PHE A 291 24.92 8.15 7.42
CA PHE A 291 23.86 7.62 8.28
C PHE A 291 24.17 6.25 8.90
N GLY A 292 25.28 5.60 8.52
CA GLY A 292 25.60 4.24 8.98
C GLY A 292 24.57 3.18 8.58
N ALA A 293 23.82 3.43 7.49
CA ALA A 293 22.72 2.57 7.05
C ALA A 293 23.22 1.27 6.39
N ILE A 294 24.44 1.29 5.84
CA ILE A 294 25.11 0.09 5.31
C ILE A 294 25.75 -0.66 6.48
N PRO A 295 25.32 -1.89 6.78
CA PRO A 295 25.93 -2.69 7.83
C PRO A 295 27.44 -2.88 7.61
N GLU A 296 28.25 -2.78 8.67
CA GLU A 296 29.70 -2.98 8.60
C GLU A 296 30.09 -4.32 7.96
N GLU A 297 29.29 -5.36 8.22
CA GLU A 297 29.43 -6.69 7.63
C GLU A 297 29.31 -6.73 6.10
N MET A 298 28.70 -5.71 5.49
CA MET A 298 28.56 -5.61 4.04
C MET A 298 29.63 -4.77 3.36
N LYS A 299 30.44 -4.02 4.12
CA LYS A 299 31.51 -3.20 3.55
C LYS A 299 32.69 -4.11 3.14
N PRO A 300 33.11 -4.13 1.86
CA PRO A 300 34.22 -4.96 1.40
C PRO A 300 35.53 -4.43 1.99
N GLY A 301 35.99 -5.14 3.03
CA GLY A 301 37.21 -4.79 3.76
C GLY A 301 37.32 -5.53 5.09
N LEU A 302 36.19 -5.78 5.77
CA LEU A 302 36.19 -6.52 7.05
C LEU A 302 36.08 -8.05 6.88
N ALA A 303 35.41 -8.53 5.83
CA ALA A 303 35.22 -9.97 5.59
C ALA A 303 36.44 -10.70 4.98
N ARG A 304 37.48 -9.97 4.55
CA ARG A 304 38.61 -10.53 3.79
C ARG A 304 39.87 -10.85 4.59
N ALA A 305 39.87 -10.71 5.93
CA ALA A 305 41.00 -11.14 6.75
C ALA A 305 41.03 -12.67 7.04
N GLY A 306 40.03 -13.44 6.59
CA GLY A 306 39.84 -14.83 7.03
C GLY A 306 39.92 -15.94 5.98
N THR A 307 39.85 -15.67 4.67
CA THR A 307 39.85 -16.76 3.67
C THR A 307 40.57 -16.37 2.39
N VAL A 308 41.77 -16.93 2.24
CA VAL A 308 42.50 -17.06 0.99
C VAL A 308 41.68 -17.88 0.00
N GLY A 309 41.50 -17.37 -1.22
CA GLY A 309 40.91 -18.09 -2.36
C GLY A 309 39.78 -17.31 -3.01
N SER A 310 40.10 -16.58 -4.08
CA SER A 310 39.10 -16.00 -4.98
C SER A 310 38.28 -17.13 -5.61
N PRO A 311 36.95 -17.24 -5.40
CA PRO A 311 36.15 -18.21 -6.13
C PRO A 311 35.76 -17.59 -7.47
N SER A 312 36.04 -18.32 -8.56
CA SER A 312 35.50 -18.02 -9.89
C SER A 312 33.96 -17.90 -9.84
N PRO A 313 33.34 -17.08 -10.70
CA PRO A 313 31.89 -16.89 -10.68
C PRO A 313 31.18 -18.24 -10.86
N PRO A 314 30.26 -18.64 -9.96
CA PRO A 314 29.48 -19.84 -10.20
C PRO A 314 28.56 -19.62 -11.42
N PRO A 315 28.33 -20.64 -12.26
CA PRO A 315 27.49 -20.50 -13.43
C PRO A 315 26.08 -20.07 -13.00
N ARG A 316 25.58 -19.01 -13.64
CA ARG A 316 24.25 -18.41 -13.45
C ARG A 316 23.19 -19.52 -13.41
N ARG A 317 22.79 -19.94 -12.21
CA ARG A 317 21.77 -20.98 -12.03
C ARG A 317 20.45 -20.36 -12.51
N ARG A 318 20.00 -20.79 -13.70
CA ARG A 318 18.68 -20.43 -14.25
C ARG A 318 17.64 -20.76 -13.17
N SER A 319 17.00 -19.75 -12.59
CA SER A 319 15.87 -20.01 -11.71
C SER A 319 14.76 -20.60 -12.57
N VAL A 320 14.24 -21.76 -12.15
CA VAL A 320 13.10 -22.43 -12.82
C VAL A 320 11.89 -21.48 -12.88
N VAL A 321 11.79 -20.58 -11.90
CA VAL A 321 10.75 -19.54 -11.81
C VAL A 321 10.90 -18.48 -12.92
N ALA A 322 12.10 -18.04 -13.29
CA ALA A 322 12.30 -17.06 -14.36
C ALA A 322 12.00 -17.62 -15.77
N SER A 323 12.03 -18.95 -15.93
CA SER A 323 11.70 -19.61 -17.21
C SER A 323 10.19 -19.72 -17.47
N LEU A 324 9.37 -19.66 -16.42
CA LEU A 324 7.90 -19.70 -16.53
C LEU A 324 7.28 -18.36 -16.95
N PHE A 325 8.03 -17.26 -16.83
CA PHE A 325 7.54 -15.90 -17.12
C PHE A 325 8.34 -15.20 -18.23
N HIS A 326 9.09 -15.95 -19.05
CA HIS A 326 9.72 -15.40 -20.25
C HIS A 326 8.66 -15.04 -21.31
N PRO A 327 8.67 -13.82 -21.87
CA PRO A 327 7.69 -13.38 -22.87
C PRO A 327 7.69 -14.24 -24.15
N ASN A 328 8.79 -14.96 -24.43
CA ASN A 328 8.94 -15.80 -25.62
C ASN A 328 8.13 -17.11 -25.57
N ASN A 329 7.51 -17.47 -24.44
CA ASN A 329 6.65 -18.66 -24.33
C ASN A 329 5.15 -18.36 -24.51
N LEU A 330 4.78 -17.10 -24.78
CA LEU A 330 3.38 -16.67 -24.93
C LEU A 330 2.99 -16.29 -26.37
N THR A 331 3.83 -16.56 -27.37
CA THR A 331 3.48 -16.35 -28.78
C THR A 331 3.20 -17.67 -29.49
N PRO A 332 2.08 -17.81 -30.22
CA PRO A 332 1.92 -18.91 -31.16
C PRO A 332 2.98 -18.78 -32.26
N LYS A 333 3.74 -19.84 -32.51
CA LYS A 333 4.68 -19.92 -33.64
C LYS A 333 3.92 -19.77 -34.96
N ILE A 334 4.11 -18.65 -35.66
CA ILE A 334 3.71 -18.51 -37.06
C ILE A 334 4.92 -18.88 -37.93
N HIS A 335 4.76 -19.88 -38.79
CA HIS A 335 5.74 -20.30 -39.78
C HIS A 335 5.89 -19.24 -40.89
N PRO A 336 7.10 -19.04 -41.44
CA PRO A 336 7.33 -18.02 -42.45
C PRO A 336 6.95 -18.54 -43.84
N ASN A 337 6.09 -17.83 -44.55
CA ASN A 337 6.15 -17.80 -46.01
C ASN A 337 5.40 -16.62 -46.63
N GLN A 338 6.00 -16.12 -47.73
CA GLN A 338 5.48 -15.21 -48.77
C GLN A 338 5.69 -13.69 -48.60
N THR A 339 6.81 -13.26 -49.19
CA THR A 339 7.05 -12.08 -50.03
C THR A 339 5.87 -11.16 -50.38
N ALA A 340 6.02 -9.86 -50.10
CA ALA A 340 5.52 -8.78 -50.95
C ALA A 340 6.35 -7.48 -50.72
N ASN A 341 6.72 -6.80 -51.81
CA ASN A 341 7.57 -5.61 -51.91
C ASN A 341 6.99 -4.35 -51.21
N PRO A 342 7.82 -3.35 -50.87
CA PRO A 342 7.37 -2.06 -50.35
C PRO A 342 7.01 -1.08 -51.49
N PRO A 343 6.03 -0.18 -51.32
CA PRO A 343 5.92 1.01 -52.15
C PRO A 343 6.60 2.23 -51.51
N SER A 344 7.40 2.86 -52.36
CA SER A 344 7.93 4.23 -52.45
C SER A 344 7.36 5.34 -51.55
N ALA A 345 8.30 6.22 -51.19
CA ALA A 345 8.11 7.58 -50.68
C ALA A 345 7.25 8.45 -51.61
N ASP A 346 6.51 9.39 -51.01
CA ASP A 346 6.51 10.83 -51.34
C ASP A 346 5.40 11.53 -50.53
N GLY A 347 5.74 12.62 -49.85
CA GLY A 347 4.79 13.45 -49.10
C GLY A 347 5.45 14.36 -48.07
N ASP A 348 6.11 15.41 -48.54
CA ASP A 348 6.51 16.60 -47.78
C ASP A 348 5.27 17.28 -47.15
N VAL A 349 5.35 17.66 -45.85
CA VAL A 349 4.77 18.91 -45.32
C VAL A 349 5.62 19.39 -44.12
N ASP A 350 6.06 20.65 -44.23
CA ASP A 350 6.79 21.50 -43.29
C ASP A 350 6.18 21.62 -41.87
N GLY A 351 7.02 22.00 -40.89
CA GLY A 351 6.55 22.74 -39.71
C GLY A 351 7.31 22.52 -38.41
N ASP A 352 8.27 23.41 -38.13
CA ASP A 352 8.71 23.91 -36.83
C ASP A 352 9.37 22.97 -35.81
N THR A 353 10.70 23.07 -35.78
CA THR A 353 11.58 22.59 -34.72
C THR A 353 11.59 23.59 -33.57
N GLU A 354 10.79 23.37 -32.52
CA GLU A 354 10.91 24.11 -31.26
C GLU A 354 11.50 23.19 -30.18
N ARG A 355 12.76 23.47 -29.80
CA ARG A 355 13.47 22.83 -28.69
C ARG A 355 12.74 23.13 -27.37
N LEU A 356 12.12 22.12 -26.78
CA LEU A 356 11.77 22.10 -25.36
C LEU A 356 13.00 21.66 -24.56
N GLU A 357 13.82 22.64 -24.17
CA GLU A 357 14.76 22.47 -23.06
C GLU A 357 13.93 22.23 -21.79
N LEU A 358 13.82 20.96 -21.39
CA LEU A 358 13.35 20.56 -20.08
C LEU A 358 14.36 21.09 -19.06
N ASP A 359 13.97 22.13 -18.34
CA ASP A 359 14.71 22.73 -17.23
C ASP A 359 14.70 21.79 -16.01
N THR A 360 15.40 20.66 -16.17
CA THR A 360 15.45 19.54 -15.24
C THR A 360 16.11 19.92 -13.91
N GLU A 361 16.92 20.98 -13.86
CA GLU A 361 17.63 21.39 -12.64
C GLU A 361 16.72 22.13 -11.64
N ALA A 362 15.81 22.98 -12.13
CA ALA A 362 14.88 23.73 -11.27
C ALA A 362 13.85 22.82 -10.57
N ASP A 363 13.41 21.75 -11.25
CA ASP A 363 12.48 20.75 -10.69
C ASP A 363 13.16 19.80 -9.69
N ILE A 364 14.47 19.55 -9.86
CA ILE A 364 15.27 18.72 -8.95
C ILE A 364 15.60 19.49 -7.65
N GLU A 365 15.92 20.79 -7.72
CA GLU A 365 16.16 21.60 -6.51
C GLU A 365 14.90 21.75 -5.65
N LYS A 366 13.73 21.91 -6.30
CA LYS A 366 12.45 22.05 -5.58
C LYS A 366 12.03 20.74 -4.90
N PHE A 367 12.43 19.60 -5.46
CA PHE A 367 12.24 18.28 -4.85
C PHE A 367 13.21 18.05 -3.67
N LYS A 368 14.48 18.47 -3.79
CA LYS A 368 15.46 18.44 -2.70
C LYS A 368 15.03 19.29 -1.50
N SER A 369 14.47 20.48 -1.71
CA SER A 369 14.02 21.36 -0.61
C SER A 369 12.78 20.81 0.12
N GLY A 370 11.88 20.15 -0.60
CA GLY A 370 10.72 19.47 -0.02
C GLY A 370 11.09 18.35 0.95
N ILE A 371 12.10 17.56 0.61
CA ILE A 371 12.57 16.43 1.45
C ILE A 371 13.35 16.92 2.67
N MET A 372 14.20 17.94 2.54
CA MET A 372 14.91 18.51 3.70
C MET A 372 13.95 19.13 4.73
N SER A 373 12.84 19.73 4.30
CA SER A 373 11.83 20.29 5.22
C SER A 373 11.10 19.22 6.07
N MET A 374 11.05 17.96 5.60
CA MET A 374 10.47 16.85 6.37
C MET A 374 11.46 16.22 7.35
N GLN A 375 12.77 16.35 7.13
CA GLN A 375 13.79 15.89 8.08
C GLN A 375 14.02 16.88 9.24
N SER A 376 13.69 18.18 9.06
CA SER A 376 13.85 19.17 10.13
C SER A 376 12.78 19.12 11.24
N ILE A 377 11.76 18.26 11.12
CA ILE A 377 10.71 18.13 12.16
C ILE A 377 11.14 17.17 13.29
N HIS A 378 12.34 16.57 13.21
CA HIS A 378 12.89 15.73 14.27
C HIS A 378 14.04 16.34 15.11
N PHE A 379 14.29 17.64 14.98
CA PHE A 379 15.03 18.40 16.00
C PHE A 379 14.36 19.75 16.27
N SER A 380 13.38 19.73 17.17
CA SER A 380 13.00 20.83 18.05
C SER A 380 12.34 20.24 19.29
#